data_AF-A0A4U0V8V6-F1
#
_entry.id   AF-A0A4U0V8V6-F1
#
_cell.length_a   1.000
_cell.length_b   1.000
_cell.length_c   1.000
_cell.angle_alpha   90.00
_cell.angle_beta   90.00
_cell.angle_gamma   90.00
#
_symmetry.space_group_name_H-M   'P 1'
#
loop_
_entity.id
_entity.type
_entity.pdbx_description
1 polymer ?
#
loop_
_entity_poly.entity_id
_entity_poly.type
_entity_poly.pdbx_seq_one_letter_code
_entity_poly.pdbx_strand_id
1 'polypeptide(L)'
;MATPYDSVDTTRDSNFASIRDSLYLLVSLNQYSISRNAMDTNSNDSKPAEGLLRVALFSKDLRLLKRTEAVHELQHQQPVVQSSGVDAHGRAQQVHITTPANAGTNLEPPNELNSMRQELAQDLRESRRKGVVPWLPIVVLCSIVDRNPASADDIRKKLNRLIDHVRKSLMDDQIRAAFVNTIDDVAERTEMQWRIDDIGLHCKAMGDTPFFESFSGQGRVKWHYGAAHAILCDVEEIYVGPEGRNWLHDECRARTYLVLGKPSGGLEWFDYRELLQVMVSFICVGGTTFGAWILSYFTPTVGLGCRSGGYTVFIAIATILLVMEMGIWWWMDAKKDHLHHLQRRATLVNSHFGSTRFQVAWANISNGLRRLAGLCNAILGTVLTTVLPRAATTALKRRQRRIGDWFASLRTQQRWDYCFFRPVEIGNTIWLLYRIMAQTFGSDETCACMSSLWGGGGGYVDMQFWNVATSDDIRRYWIAGTTLGVTVMSVAMIYIVTEW
;
A
#
# COMPACT_ATOMS: atom_id res chain seq x y z
N MET A 1 22.73 5.98 -0.34
CA MET A 1 22.53 5.89 -1.81
C MET A 1 23.14 7.03 -2.62
N ALA A 2 23.72 8.08 -2.02
CA ALA A 2 24.17 9.25 -2.79
C ALA A 2 25.53 9.02 -3.48
N THR A 3 25.50 8.91 -4.81
CA THR A 3 26.64 9.25 -5.67
C THR A 3 26.64 10.77 -5.87
N PRO A 4 27.80 11.46 -5.86
CA PRO A 4 27.85 12.89 -6.18
C PRO A 4 27.13 13.15 -7.51
N TYR A 5 26.22 14.12 -7.53
CA TYR A 5 25.42 14.41 -8.74
C TYR A 5 26.31 14.66 -9.96
N ASP A 6 27.43 15.33 -9.74
CA ASP A 6 28.40 15.70 -10.79
C ASP A 6 29.19 14.51 -11.35
N SER A 7 29.21 13.36 -10.66
CA SER A 7 29.92 12.16 -11.10
C SER A 7 29.04 11.17 -11.85
N VAL A 8 27.74 11.45 -11.96
CA VAL A 8 26.78 10.54 -12.58
C VAL A 8 26.53 10.97 -14.01
N ASP A 9 26.78 10.06 -14.96
CA ASP A 9 26.34 10.26 -16.33
C ASP A 9 24.81 10.35 -16.35
N THR A 10 24.29 11.53 -16.67
CA THR A 10 22.85 11.82 -16.74
C THR A 10 22.27 11.54 -18.12
N THR A 11 23.09 11.06 -19.07
CA THR A 11 22.60 10.67 -20.39
C THR A 11 21.47 9.65 -20.28
N ARG A 12 20.52 9.72 -21.21
CA ARG A 12 19.33 8.87 -21.21
C ARG A 12 19.66 7.38 -21.28
N ASP A 13 20.80 7.04 -21.88
CA ASP A 13 21.26 5.67 -22.08
C ASP A 13 22.21 5.20 -20.98
N SER A 14 22.46 6.04 -19.97
CA SER A 14 23.29 5.67 -18.82
C SER A 14 22.65 4.55 -17.99
N ASN A 15 23.53 3.75 -17.39
CA ASN A 15 23.16 2.70 -16.45
C ASN A 15 22.40 3.25 -15.24
N PHE A 16 22.80 4.44 -14.80
CA PHE A 16 22.11 5.17 -13.75
C PHE A 16 20.68 5.53 -14.14
N ALA A 17 20.46 6.07 -15.35
CA ALA A 17 19.11 6.39 -15.83
C ALA A 17 18.22 5.14 -15.86
N SER A 18 18.76 4.00 -16.30
CA SER A 18 18.06 2.71 -16.29
C SER A 18 17.64 2.28 -14.88
N ILE A 19 18.56 2.25 -13.91
CA ILE A 19 18.24 1.87 -12.52
C ILE A 19 17.27 2.85 -11.87
N ARG A 20 17.45 4.16 -12.08
CA ARG A 20 16.54 5.20 -11.61
C ARG A 20 15.12 4.98 -12.13
N ASP A 21 14.98 4.66 -13.40
CA ASP A 21 13.68 4.44 -14.03
C ASP A 21 13.03 3.15 -13.52
N SER A 22 13.82 2.10 -13.28
CA SER A 22 13.37 0.87 -12.62
C SER A 22 12.87 1.09 -11.19
N LEU A 23 13.61 1.84 -10.38
CA LEU A 23 13.19 2.19 -9.02
C LEU A 23 11.94 3.08 -9.03
N TYR A 24 11.85 3.98 -10.01
CA TYR A 24 10.65 4.78 -10.19
C TYR A 24 9.42 3.92 -10.54
N LEU A 25 9.57 2.95 -11.44
CA LEU A 25 8.54 1.97 -11.76
C LEU A 25 8.17 1.16 -10.52
N LEU A 26 9.15 0.66 -9.77
CA LEU A 26 8.93 -0.11 -8.54
C LEU A 26 8.03 0.65 -7.55
N VAL A 27 8.28 1.94 -7.34
CA VAL A 27 7.42 2.76 -6.46
C VAL A 27 6.01 2.94 -7.04
N SER A 28 5.85 3.04 -8.36
CA SER A 28 4.53 3.07 -9.00
C SER A 28 3.79 1.72 -8.90
N LEU A 29 4.51 0.60 -8.99
CA LEU A 29 3.95 -0.75 -8.82
C LEU A 29 3.35 -0.95 -7.43
N ASN A 30 3.93 -0.31 -6.42
CA ASN A 30 3.49 -0.39 -5.03
C ASN A 30 2.05 0.06 -4.80
N GLN A 31 1.43 0.73 -5.78
CA GLN A 31 0.06 1.24 -5.70
C GLN A 31 -0.99 0.23 -6.16
N TYR A 32 -0.57 -0.89 -6.74
CA TYR A 32 -1.45 -1.87 -7.36
C TYR A 32 -1.48 -3.17 -6.55
N SER A 33 -2.66 -3.79 -6.46
CA SER A 33 -2.78 -5.13 -5.90
C SER A 33 -2.33 -6.17 -6.92
N ILE A 34 -1.48 -7.09 -6.46
CA ILE A 34 -1.11 -8.28 -7.24
C ILE A 34 -2.28 -9.27 -7.18
N SER A 35 -2.59 -9.86 -8.33
CA SER A 35 -3.63 -10.87 -8.49
C SER A 35 -3.40 -12.08 -7.58
N ARG A 36 -4.47 -12.66 -7.03
CA ARG A 36 -4.38 -13.86 -6.19
C ARG A 36 -3.74 -15.02 -6.93
N ASN A 37 -4.04 -15.20 -8.22
CA ASN A 37 -3.45 -16.28 -9.01
C ASN A 37 -1.92 -16.14 -9.13
N ALA A 38 -1.42 -14.90 -9.21
CA ALA A 38 0.02 -14.66 -9.19
C ALA A 38 0.63 -14.93 -7.80
N MET A 39 -0.10 -14.67 -6.70
CA MET A 39 0.37 -14.97 -5.34
C MET A 39 0.24 -16.46 -4.95
N ASP A 40 -0.81 -17.15 -5.38
CA ASP A 40 -1.13 -18.53 -4.97
C ASP A 40 -0.11 -19.53 -5.53
N THR A 41 0.65 -19.13 -6.56
CA THR A 41 1.79 -19.91 -7.09
C THR A 41 2.99 -19.97 -6.13
N ASN A 42 2.97 -19.28 -4.99
CA ASN A 42 4.07 -19.22 -4.01
C ASN A 42 4.17 -20.46 -3.07
N SER A 43 3.88 -21.68 -3.52
CA SER A 43 3.79 -22.84 -2.59
C SER A 43 5.12 -23.18 -1.88
N ASN A 44 6.26 -22.79 -2.46
CA ASN A 44 7.59 -23.26 -2.07
C ASN A 44 8.54 -22.18 -1.51
N ASP A 45 8.02 -21.12 -0.87
CA ASP A 45 8.79 -19.93 -0.42
C ASP A 45 9.49 -19.15 -1.55
N SER A 46 9.50 -19.65 -2.79
CA SER A 46 10.28 -19.08 -3.88
C SER A 46 9.73 -17.77 -4.43
N LYS A 47 8.66 -17.19 -3.86
CA LYS A 47 8.03 -15.91 -4.29
C LYS A 47 8.19 -15.60 -5.79
N PRO A 48 7.80 -16.50 -6.71
CA PRO A 48 8.01 -16.35 -8.16
C PRO A 48 7.47 -15.04 -8.72
N ALA A 49 6.36 -14.51 -8.16
CA ALA A 49 5.84 -13.21 -8.56
C ALA A 49 6.82 -12.05 -8.26
N GLU A 50 7.52 -12.12 -7.13
CA GLU A 50 8.56 -11.14 -6.79
C GLU A 50 9.79 -11.30 -7.69
N GLY A 51 10.21 -12.54 -7.95
CA GLY A 51 11.29 -12.85 -8.88
C GLY A 51 11.01 -12.34 -10.30
N LEU A 52 9.78 -12.54 -10.80
CA LEU A 52 9.35 -11.99 -12.09
C LEU A 52 9.42 -10.45 -12.11
N LEU A 53 9.00 -9.78 -11.03
CA LEU A 53 9.12 -8.33 -10.92
C LEU A 53 10.58 -7.88 -10.90
N ARG A 54 11.46 -8.57 -10.18
CA ARG A 54 12.90 -8.27 -10.17
C ARG A 54 13.52 -8.43 -11.54
N VAL A 55 13.20 -9.50 -12.26
CA VAL A 55 13.66 -9.69 -13.64
C VAL A 55 13.14 -8.56 -14.53
N ALA A 56 11.84 -8.26 -14.49
CA ALA A 56 11.25 -7.19 -15.30
C ALA A 56 11.85 -5.81 -14.99
N LEU A 57 12.20 -5.57 -13.72
CA LEU A 57 12.69 -4.27 -13.26
C LEU A 57 14.21 -4.13 -13.31
N PHE A 58 15.02 -5.17 -13.23
CA PHE A 58 16.47 -5.03 -13.08
C PHE A 58 17.28 -5.75 -14.16
N SER A 59 16.71 -6.71 -14.88
CA SER A 59 17.40 -7.32 -16.03
C SER A 59 17.63 -6.28 -17.13
N LYS A 60 18.79 -6.32 -17.77
CA LYS A 60 19.17 -5.46 -18.91
C LYS A 60 19.32 -6.29 -20.17
N ASP A 61 19.89 -7.47 -20.02
CA ASP A 61 20.30 -8.35 -21.11
C ASP A 61 19.23 -9.39 -21.49
N LEU A 62 18.08 -9.39 -20.81
CA LEU A 62 16.95 -10.24 -21.18
C LEU A 62 16.40 -9.81 -22.54
N ARG A 63 16.53 -10.69 -23.53
CA ARG A 63 15.92 -10.50 -24.85
C ARG A 63 14.45 -10.83 -24.78
N LEU A 64 13.64 -10.02 -25.45
CA LEU A 64 12.20 -10.19 -25.48
C LEU A 64 11.76 -10.86 -26.78
N LEU A 65 10.65 -11.60 -26.71
CA LEU A 65 10.00 -12.18 -27.90
C LEU A 65 9.34 -11.07 -28.72
N LYS A 66 9.43 -11.15 -30.05
CA LYS A 66 8.81 -10.17 -30.94
C LYS A 66 7.30 -10.07 -30.73
N ARG A 67 6.82 -8.84 -30.54
CA ARG A 67 5.39 -8.52 -30.29
C ARG A 67 4.37 -9.15 -31.25
N THR A 68 4.77 -9.55 -32.46
CA THR A 68 3.87 -10.03 -33.52
C THR A 68 3.15 -11.34 -33.17
N GLU A 69 3.74 -12.21 -32.36
CA GLU A 69 3.07 -13.43 -31.88
C GLU A 69 2.19 -13.17 -30.64
N ALA A 70 2.56 -12.20 -29.81
CA ALA A 70 1.78 -11.84 -28.61
C ALA A 70 0.41 -11.22 -28.92
N VAL A 71 0.27 -10.57 -30.08
CA VAL A 71 -0.99 -9.97 -30.54
C VAL A 71 -1.90 -11.00 -31.23
N HIS A 72 -1.32 -12.01 -31.89
CA HIS A 72 -2.09 -13.00 -32.65
C HIS A 72 -2.90 -13.94 -31.73
N GLU A 73 -2.48 -14.13 -30.47
CA GLU A 73 -3.26 -14.81 -29.42
C GLU A 73 -4.39 -13.93 -28.83
N LEU A 74 -4.18 -12.61 -28.73
CA LEU A 74 -5.19 -11.68 -28.20
C LEU A 74 -6.37 -11.47 -29.16
N GLN A 75 -6.16 -11.62 -30.47
CA GLN A 75 -7.24 -11.52 -31.47
C GLN A 75 -8.22 -12.71 -31.44
N HIS A 76 -7.88 -13.84 -30.79
CA HIS A 76 -8.82 -14.94 -30.61
C HIS A 76 -9.78 -14.76 -29.42
N GLN A 77 -9.65 -13.70 -28.62
CA GLN A 77 -10.61 -13.33 -27.59
C GLN A 77 -11.47 -12.15 -28.04
N GLN A 78 -12.56 -12.50 -28.75
CA GLN A 78 -13.75 -11.69 -29.09
C GLN A 78 -13.57 -10.42 -29.96
N PRO A 79 -14.10 -10.42 -31.20
CA PRO A 79 -14.61 -9.19 -31.77
C PRO A 79 -15.91 -8.84 -31.06
N VAL A 80 -15.88 -7.78 -30.25
CA VAL A 80 -17.12 -7.03 -29.97
C VAL A 80 -17.59 -6.51 -31.32
N VAL A 81 -18.74 -7.01 -31.76
CA VAL A 81 -19.47 -6.52 -32.92
C VAL A 81 -19.79 -5.05 -32.67
N GLN A 82 -18.92 -4.15 -33.14
CA GLN A 82 -19.32 -2.80 -33.45
C GLN A 82 -20.15 -2.89 -34.72
N SER A 83 -21.46 -2.83 -34.55
CA SER A 83 -22.42 -2.53 -35.62
C SER A 83 -22.02 -1.20 -36.26
N SER A 84 -21.26 -1.27 -37.34
CA SER A 84 -20.94 -0.12 -38.17
C SER A 84 -22.19 0.27 -38.94
N GLY A 85 -22.61 1.52 -38.74
CA GLY A 85 -23.52 2.21 -39.62
C GLY A 85 -22.93 2.24 -41.04
N VAL A 86 -23.84 2.07 -42.00
CA VAL A 86 -23.58 2.10 -43.43
C VAL A 86 -23.24 3.54 -43.82
N ASP A 87 -21.96 3.82 -44.06
CA ASP A 87 -21.55 4.95 -44.88
C ASP A 87 -21.12 4.44 -46.26
N ALA A 88 -22.01 4.68 -47.22
CA ALA A 88 -21.78 4.44 -48.62
C ALA A 88 -20.90 5.57 -49.16
N HIS A 89 -19.60 5.36 -49.31
CA HIS A 89 -18.79 5.99 -50.36
C HIS A 89 -17.56 5.12 -50.65
N GLY A 90 -17.61 4.45 -51.80
CA GLY A 90 -16.58 3.53 -52.25
C GLY A 90 -15.26 4.24 -52.56
N ARG A 91 -14.20 3.80 -51.89
CA ARG A 91 -12.83 3.99 -52.35
C ARG A 91 -12.04 2.71 -52.05
N ALA A 92 -11.69 1.98 -53.11
CA ALA A 92 -10.89 0.77 -53.02
C ALA A 92 -9.49 1.12 -52.51
N GLN A 93 -9.16 0.67 -51.30
CA GLN A 93 -7.82 0.76 -50.73
C GLN A 93 -7.10 -0.55 -51.08
N GLN A 94 -6.12 -0.47 -52.00
CA GLN A 94 -5.23 -1.59 -52.32
C GLN A 94 -4.38 -1.93 -51.09
N VAL A 95 -4.64 -3.09 -50.49
CA VAL A 95 -3.81 -3.69 -49.47
C VAL A 95 -2.57 -4.25 -50.16
N HIS A 96 -1.45 -3.55 -50.00
CA HIS A 96 -0.16 -4.03 -50.47
C HIS A 96 0.34 -5.12 -49.50
N ILE A 97 0.18 -6.38 -49.90
CA ILE A 97 0.70 -7.54 -49.17
C ILE A 97 2.20 -7.62 -49.47
N THR A 98 3.03 -7.05 -48.60
CA THR A 98 4.47 -7.32 -48.56
C THR A 98 4.71 -8.69 -47.95
N THR A 99 5.25 -9.60 -48.75
CA THR A 99 5.73 -10.93 -48.35
C THR A 99 6.92 -10.82 -47.39
N PRO A 100 6.92 -11.46 -46.21
CA PRO A 100 8.08 -11.47 -45.32
C PRO A 100 9.06 -12.57 -45.76
N ALA A 101 10.02 -12.21 -46.60
CA ALA A 101 11.22 -12.99 -46.84
C ALA A 101 12.29 -12.54 -45.84
N ASN A 102 12.32 -13.16 -44.67
CA ASN A 102 13.49 -13.40 -43.81
C ASN A 102 13.02 -14.09 -42.53
N ALA A 103 13.21 -15.41 -42.46
CA ALA A 103 13.06 -16.20 -41.23
C ALA A 103 14.25 -15.95 -40.28
N GLY A 104 14.55 -14.67 -40.04
CA GLY A 104 15.54 -14.23 -39.07
C GLY A 104 14.88 -14.11 -37.71
N THR A 105 15.29 -14.98 -36.79
CA THR A 105 15.13 -14.93 -35.32
C THR A 105 13.98 -14.05 -34.80
N ASN A 106 12.96 -14.67 -34.20
CA ASN A 106 11.80 -14.03 -33.54
C ASN A 106 12.13 -13.17 -32.29
N LEU A 107 13.38 -12.69 -32.17
CA LEU A 107 13.87 -11.92 -31.03
C LEU A 107 13.83 -10.43 -31.34
N GLU A 108 13.43 -9.65 -30.35
CA GLU A 108 13.54 -8.19 -30.36
C GLU A 108 15.01 -7.76 -30.25
N PRO A 109 15.36 -6.55 -30.75
CA PRO A 109 16.69 -6.01 -30.61
C PRO A 109 17.12 -5.96 -29.13
N PRO A 110 18.43 -6.16 -28.85
CA PRO A 110 18.95 -5.97 -27.49
C PRO A 110 18.59 -4.56 -27.01
N ASN A 111 18.21 -4.41 -25.74
CA ASN A 111 17.73 -3.19 -25.07
C ASN A 111 16.24 -2.81 -25.22
N GLU A 112 15.39 -3.59 -25.89
CA GLU A 112 13.95 -3.26 -25.99
C GLU A 112 13.27 -3.16 -24.60
N LEU A 113 13.64 -4.04 -23.66
CA LEU A 113 13.17 -3.98 -22.28
C LEU A 113 13.56 -2.66 -21.58
N ASN A 114 14.76 -2.13 -21.83
CA ASN A 114 15.16 -0.81 -21.32
C ASN A 114 14.27 0.28 -21.90
N SER A 115 14.07 0.27 -23.21
CA SER A 115 13.25 1.26 -23.92
C SER A 115 11.83 1.29 -23.36
N MET A 116 11.19 0.12 -23.19
CA MET A 116 9.83 0.05 -22.63
C MET A 116 9.75 0.57 -21.20
N ARG A 117 10.75 0.26 -20.36
CA ARG A 117 10.81 0.80 -18.99
C ARG A 117 10.97 2.31 -18.97
N GLN A 118 11.87 2.84 -19.80
CA GLN A 118 12.12 4.28 -19.89
C GLN A 118 10.89 5.02 -20.42
N GLU A 119 10.25 4.52 -21.47
CA GLU A 119 9.01 5.09 -22.02
C GLU A 119 7.92 5.11 -20.94
N LEU A 120 7.74 4.00 -20.22
CA LEU A 120 6.72 3.92 -19.17
C LEU A 120 7.03 4.82 -17.97
N ALA A 121 8.30 4.90 -17.55
CA ALA A 121 8.74 5.80 -16.49
C ALA A 121 8.56 7.28 -16.91
N GLN A 122 8.83 7.60 -18.17
CA GLN A 122 8.60 8.93 -18.74
C GLN A 122 7.10 9.27 -18.75
N ASP A 123 6.26 8.38 -19.26
CA ASP A 123 4.79 8.55 -19.27
C ASP A 123 4.24 8.81 -17.87
N LEU A 124 4.72 8.06 -16.88
CA LEU A 124 4.34 8.24 -15.48
C LEU A 124 4.79 9.59 -14.91
N ARG A 125 5.99 10.07 -15.26
CA ARG A 125 6.49 11.39 -14.85
C ARG A 125 5.68 12.50 -15.50
N GLU A 126 5.36 12.38 -16.78
CA GLU A 126 4.55 13.36 -17.52
C GLU A 126 3.10 13.40 -17.04
N SER A 127 2.50 12.23 -16.76
CA SER A 127 1.16 12.14 -16.17
C SER A 127 1.09 12.86 -14.82
N ARG A 128 2.15 12.73 -14.00
CA ARG A 128 2.27 13.46 -12.72
C ARG A 128 2.30 14.97 -12.93
N ARG A 129 3.15 15.48 -13.84
CA ARG A 129 3.28 16.93 -14.08
C ARG A 129 1.95 17.58 -14.48
N LYS A 130 1.07 16.84 -15.15
CA LYS A 130 -0.25 17.33 -15.58
C LYS A 130 -1.30 17.37 -14.46
N GLY A 131 -1.06 16.71 -13.32
CA GLY A 131 -2.04 16.55 -12.24
C GLY A 131 -1.81 17.36 -10.97
N VAL A 132 -0.65 17.99 -10.80
CA VAL A 132 -0.33 18.73 -9.56
C VAL A 132 -0.75 20.19 -9.70
N VAL A 133 -1.94 20.51 -9.19
CA VAL A 133 -2.37 21.89 -8.91
C VAL A 133 -1.85 22.24 -7.49
N PRO A 134 -0.91 23.19 -7.34
CA PRO A 134 -0.13 23.38 -6.11
C PRO A 134 -0.87 24.03 -4.93
N TRP A 135 -2.20 23.99 -4.87
CA TRP A 135 -2.94 24.97 -4.07
C TRP A 135 -3.18 24.62 -2.59
N LEU A 136 -2.79 23.45 -2.08
CA LEU A 136 -2.91 23.13 -0.65
C LEU A 136 -1.79 22.18 -0.18
N PRO A 137 -1.01 22.52 0.88
CA PRO A 137 0.01 21.64 1.45
C PRO A 137 -0.52 20.24 1.82
N ILE A 138 -1.80 20.15 2.22
CA ILE A 138 -2.47 18.88 2.50
C ILE A 138 -2.66 18.04 1.23
N VAL A 139 -3.00 18.67 0.11
CA VAL A 139 -3.13 17.98 -1.18
C VAL A 139 -1.75 17.52 -1.68
N VAL A 140 -0.70 18.32 -1.44
CA VAL A 140 0.68 17.92 -1.72
C VAL A 140 1.06 16.68 -0.90
N LEU A 141 0.81 16.68 0.41
CA LEU A 141 1.06 15.52 1.28
C LEU A 141 0.26 14.28 0.84
N CYS A 142 -1.03 14.43 0.54
CA CYS A 142 -1.85 13.32 0.01
C CYS A 142 -1.34 12.81 -1.34
N SER A 143 -0.82 13.69 -2.20
CA SER A 143 -0.23 13.32 -3.50
C SER A 143 1.17 12.68 -3.40
N ILE A 144 1.88 12.93 -2.29
CA ILE A 144 3.14 12.26 -1.97
C ILE A 144 2.85 10.80 -1.59
N VAL A 145 1.82 10.57 -0.76
CA VAL A 145 1.44 9.25 -0.28
C VAL A 145 0.83 8.41 -1.41
N ASP A 146 -0.16 8.94 -2.12
CA ASP A 146 -0.70 8.34 -3.33
C ASP A 146 -0.16 9.11 -4.54
N ARG A 147 0.94 8.61 -5.14
CA ARG A 147 1.45 9.08 -6.44
C ARG A 147 0.45 8.72 -7.55
N ASN A 148 -0.75 9.30 -7.52
CA ASN A 148 -1.86 8.91 -8.36
C ASN A 148 -1.62 9.43 -9.78
N PRO A 149 -1.46 8.56 -10.78
CA PRO A 149 -1.47 9.03 -12.15
C PRO A 149 -2.88 9.49 -12.54
N ALA A 150 -2.98 10.40 -13.50
CA ALA A 150 -4.27 10.88 -14.01
C ALA A 150 -5.16 9.74 -14.56
N SER A 151 -4.56 8.59 -14.94
CA SER A 151 -5.26 7.36 -15.34
C SER A 151 -4.61 6.12 -14.73
N ALA A 152 -5.06 5.72 -13.55
CA ALA A 152 -4.55 4.53 -12.85
C ALA A 152 -4.75 3.24 -13.65
N ASP A 153 -5.84 3.12 -14.41
CA ASP A 153 -6.13 1.94 -15.22
C ASP A 153 -5.25 1.82 -16.47
N ASP A 154 -4.93 2.93 -17.14
CA ASP A 154 -4.07 2.87 -18.32
C ASP A 154 -2.65 2.48 -17.94
N ILE A 155 -2.15 2.99 -16.82
CA ILE A 155 -0.84 2.59 -16.29
C ILE A 155 -0.86 1.14 -15.83
N ARG A 156 -1.92 0.69 -15.16
CA ARG A 156 -2.08 -0.73 -14.81
C ARG A 156 -1.99 -1.63 -16.05
N LYS A 157 -2.67 -1.27 -17.14
CA LYS A 157 -2.60 -2.00 -18.41
C LYS A 157 -1.19 -2.00 -19.02
N LYS A 158 -0.50 -0.86 -19.01
CA LYS A 158 0.88 -0.75 -19.50
C LYS A 158 1.85 -1.59 -18.67
N LEU A 159 1.71 -1.56 -17.34
CA LEU A 159 2.49 -2.38 -16.42
C LEU A 159 2.24 -3.87 -16.62
N ASN A 160 0.97 -4.29 -16.72
CA ASN A 160 0.62 -5.67 -17.02
C ASN A 160 1.18 -6.10 -18.37
N ARG A 161 1.11 -5.26 -19.40
CA ARG A 161 1.72 -5.54 -20.71
C ARG A 161 3.23 -5.75 -20.61
N LEU A 162 3.94 -4.89 -19.86
CA LEU A 162 5.38 -5.05 -19.63
C LEU A 162 5.69 -6.39 -18.95
N ILE A 163 4.96 -6.71 -17.87
CA ILE A 163 5.17 -7.95 -17.12
C ILE A 163 4.81 -9.17 -17.96
N ASP A 164 3.72 -9.13 -18.72
CA ASP A 164 3.31 -10.22 -19.60
C ASP A 164 4.33 -10.49 -20.70
N HIS A 165 4.96 -9.44 -21.24
CA HIS A 165 6.01 -9.58 -22.25
C HIS A 165 7.25 -10.26 -21.66
N VAL A 166 7.67 -9.87 -20.46
CA VAL A 166 8.76 -10.53 -19.72
C VAL A 166 8.39 -11.97 -19.39
N ARG A 167 7.17 -12.20 -18.89
CA ARG A 167 6.62 -13.53 -18.55
C ARG A 167 6.69 -14.47 -19.75
N LYS A 168 6.16 -14.06 -20.91
CA LYS A 168 6.19 -14.85 -22.15
C LYS A 168 7.62 -15.11 -22.62
N SER A 169 8.52 -14.14 -22.50
CA SER A 169 9.93 -14.31 -22.89
C SER A 169 10.66 -15.29 -21.97
N LEU A 170 10.35 -15.31 -20.67
CA LEU A 170 10.90 -16.29 -19.73
C LEU A 170 10.32 -17.70 -19.91
N MET A 171 9.17 -17.86 -20.59
CA MET A 171 8.64 -19.19 -20.90
C MET A 171 9.46 -19.91 -21.97
N ASP A 172 10.24 -19.18 -22.77
CA ASP A 172 11.14 -19.72 -23.80
C ASP A 172 12.48 -20.15 -23.17
N ASP A 173 12.79 -21.44 -23.30
CA ASP A 173 14.00 -22.05 -22.73
C ASP A 173 15.29 -21.50 -23.35
N GLN A 174 15.27 -21.10 -24.63
CA GLN A 174 16.43 -20.53 -25.32
C GLN A 174 16.75 -19.13 -24.80
N ILE A 175 15.72 -18.31 -24.56
CA ILE A 175 15.87 -16.97 -23.99
C ILE A 175 16.40 -17.06 -22.56
N ARG A 176 15.88 -17.99 -21.74
CA ARG A 176 16.39 -18.22 -20.38
C ARG A 176 17.86 -18.62 -20.40
N ALA A 177 18.24 -19.59 -21.24
CA ALA A 177 19.63 -20.03 -21.36
C ALA A 177 20.55 -18.90 -21.85
N ALA A 178 20.11 -18.11 -22.84
CA ALA A 178 20.86 -16.96 -23.33
C ALA A 178 21.07 -15.90 -22.25
N PHE A 179 20.04 -15.62 -21.44
CA PHE A 179 20.12 -14.67 -20.33
C PHE A 179 21.04 -15.15 -19.21
N VAL A 180 20.95 -16.42 -18.82
CA VAL A 180 21.86 -17.01 -17.81
C VAL A 180 23.32 -16.95 -18.27
N ASN A 181 23.57 -17.16 -19.56
CA ASN A 181 24.91 -17.11 -20.13
C ASN A 181 25.53 -15.71 -20.18
N THR A 182 24.79 -14.64 -19.88
CA THR A 182 25.37 -13.28 -19.78
C THR A 182 26.04 -13.02 -18.44
N ILE A 183 25.90 -13.91 -17.45
CA ILE A 183 26.52 -13.79 -16.13
C ILE A 183 27.91 -14.39 -16.18
N ASP A 184 28.93 -13.60 -15.86
CA ASP A 184 30.33 -14.01 -15.94
C ASP A 184 30.71 -15.04 -14.86
N ASP A 185 30.27 -14.82 -13.61
CA ASP A 185 30.59 -15.69 -12.47
C ASP A 185 29.83 -17.02 -12.52
N VAL A 186 30.54 -18.14 -12.36
CA VAL A 186 29.98 -19.50 -12.48
C VAL A 186 29.04 -19.85 -11.30
N ALA A 187 29.37 -19.42 -10.09
CA ALA A 187 28.54 -19.67 -8.92
C ALA A 187 27.24 -18.88 -9.01
N GLU A 188 27.33 -17.58 -9.32
CA GLU A 188 26.16 -16.71 -9.50
C GLU A 188 25.29 -17.18 -10.68
N ARG A 189 25.91 -17.66 -11.77
CA ARG A 189 25.21 -18.22 -12.94
C ARG A 189 24.38 -19.44 -12.56
N THR A 190 24.92 -20.34 -11.74
CA THR A 190 24.21 -21.57 -11.33
C THR A 190 22.99 -21.24 -10.48
N GLU A 191 23.13 -20.30 -9.54
CA GLU A 191 22.01 -19.82 -8.72
C GLU A 191 20.96 -19.10 -9.57
N MET A 192 21.40 -18.22 -10.49
CA MET A 192 20.50 -17.52 -11.40
C MET A 192 19.74 -18.51 -12.28
N GLN A 193 20.41 -19.54 -12.81
CA GLN A 193 19.78 -20.53 -13.66
C GLN A 193 18.64 -21.22 -12.92
N TRP A 194 18.91 -21.71 -11.71
CA TRP A 194 17.90 -22.33 -10.88
C TRP A 194 16.72 -21.38 -10.61
N ARG A 195 17.02 -20.11 -10.29
CA ARG A 195 16.01 -19.09 -10.01
C ARG A 195 15.15 -18.78 -11.22
N ILE A 196 15.75 -18.61 -12.39
CA ILE A 196 15.10 -18.25 -13.64
C ILE A 196 14.29 -19.42 -14.19
N ASP A 197 14.74 -20.65 -14.03
CA ASP A 197 13.97 -21.86 -14.36
C ASP A 197 12.75 -22.03 -13.44
N ASP A 198 12.91 -21.78 -12.14
CA ASP A 198 11.78 -21.76 -11.19
C ASP A 198 10.75 -20.69 -11.57
N ILE A 199 11.19 -19.46 -11.87
CA ILE A 199 10.31 -18.39 -12.34
C ILE A 199 9.63 -18.79 -13.65
N GLY A 200 10.35 -19.40 -14.60
CA GLY A 200 9.81 -19.85 -15.88
C GLY A 200 8.70 -20.90 -15.73
N LEU A 201 8.86 -21.85 -14.80
CA LEU A 201 7.82 -22.83 -14.46
C LEU A 201 6.56 -22.16 -13.91
N HIS A 202 6.72 -21.21 -13.01
CA HIS A 202 5.60 -20.47 -12.42
C HIS A 202 4.94 -19.51 -13.42
N CYS A 203 5.70 -18.92 -14.34
CA CYS A 203 5.15 -18.10 -15.43
C CYS A 203 4.15 -18.89 -16.30
N LYS A 204 4.43 -20.18 -16.53
CA LYS A 204 3.49 -21.10 -17.21
C LYS A 204 2.23 -21.34 -16.37
N ALA A 205 2.38 -21.49 -15.04
CA ALA A 205 1.27 -21.73 -14.13
C ALA A 205 0.35 -20.50 -13.93
N MET A 206 0.87 -19.27 -13.99
CA MET A 206 0.08 -18.05 -13.82
C MET A 206 -0.97 -17.84 -14.94
N GLY A 207 -0.79 -18.47 -16.10
CA GLY A 207 -1.68 -18.37 -17.26
C GLY A 207 -1.86 -16.92 -17.75
N ASP A 208 -2.90 -16.65 -18.55
CA ASP A 208 -3.16 -15.31 -19.10
C ASP A 208 -3.90 -14.37 -18.15
N THR A 209 -3.70 -14.55 -16.84
CA THR A 209 -4.33 -13.72 -15.84
C THR A 209 -3.51 -12.43 -15.64
N PRO A 210 -4.16 -11.26 -15.54
CA PRO A 210 -3.43 -10.01 -15.37
C PRO A 210 -2.67 -10.03 -14.03
N PHE A 211 -1.39 -9.64 -14.07
CA PHE A 211 -0.54 -9.63 -12.88
C PHE A 211 -1.05 -8.67 -11.81
N PHE A 212 -1.42 -7.43 -12.19
CA PHE A 212 -2.07 -6.45 -11.34
C PHE A 212 -3.58 -6.40 -11.57
N GLU A 213 -4.33 -6.64 -10.50
CA GLU A 213 -5.79 -6.73 -10.54
C GLU A 213 -6.45 -5.35 -10.46
N SER A 214 -6.11 -4.57 -9.42
CA SER A 214 -6.76 -3.27 -9.16
C SER A 214 -5.82 -2.26 -8.50
N PHE A 215 -6.12 -0.98 -8.70
CA PHE A 215 -5.44 0.10 -7.97
C PHE A 215 -5.85 0.04 -6.50
N SER A 216 -4.88 -0.15 -5.62
CA SER A 216 -5.09 -0.18 -4.17
C SER A 216 -4.82 1.18 -3.53
N GLY A 217 -3.80 1.90 -4.02
CA GLY A 217 -3.29 3.13 -3.41
C GLY A 217 -2.48 2.82 -2.14
N GLN A 218 -1.26 3.37 -2.05
CA GLN A 218 -0.32 3.08 -0.97
C GLN A 218 -0.82 3.63 0.37
N GLY A 219 -1.56 4.75 0.36
CA GLY A 219 -2.14 5.32 1.58
C GLY A 219 -3.56 4.86 1.90
N ARG A 220 -4.22 4.11 1.02
CA ARG A 220 -5.67 3.82 1.13
C ARG A 220 -5.99 2.49 1.79
N VAL A 221 -5.03 1.57 1.76
CA VAL A 221 -5.14 0.26 2.38
C VAL A 221 -4.15 0.21 3.53
N LYS A 222 -4.68 0.13 4.75
CA LYS A 222 -3.89 0.04 5.98
C LYS A 222 -2.94 -1.15 5.88
N TRP A 223 -1.68 -0.93 6.23
CA TRP A 223 -0.62 -1.95 6.21
C TRP A 223 -0.44 -2.61 4.83
N HIS A 224 -0.72 -1.88 3.74
CA HIS A 224 -0.43 -2.35 2.40
C HIS A 224 1.02 -2.12 2.05
N TYR A 225 1.81 -3.17 2.26
CA TYR A 225 3.15 -3.29 1.74
C TYR A 225 3.02 -3.95 0.36
N GLY A 226 3.08 -3.14 -0.70
CA GLY A 226 3.21 -3.69 -2.04
C GLY A 226 4.58 -4.34 -2.21
N ALA A 227 4.84 -4.92 -3.39
CA ALA A 227 6.09 -5.62 -3.67
C ALA A 227 7.35 -4.72 -3.57
N ALA A 228 7.17 -3.39 -3.61
CA ALA A 228 8.29 -2.45 -3.57
C ALA A 228 9.04 -2.49 -2.25
N HIS A 229 8.35 -2.59 -1.12
CA HIS A 229 9.02 -2.56 0.18
C HIS A 229 9.96 -3.77 0.35
N ALA A 230 9.46 -4.99 0.11
CA ALA A 230 10.28 -6.19 0.19
C ALA A 230 11.44 -6.18 -0.79
N ILE A 231 11.20 -5.78 -2.05
CA ILE A 231 12.28 -5.69 -3.04
C ILE A 231 13.32 -4.67 -2.60
N LEU A 232 12.94 -3.49 -2.08
CA LEU A 232 13.89 -2.47 -1.64
C LEU A 232 14.70 -2.90 -0.41
N CYS A 233 14.06 -3.50 0.59
CA CYS A 233 14.75 -4.00 1.78
C CYS A 233 15.77 -5.08 1.42
N ASP A 234 15.39 -6.02 0.56
CA ASP A 234 16.31 -7.06 0.07
C ASP A 234 17.46 -6.47 -0.74
N VAL A 235 17.18 -5.52 -1.63
CA VAL A 235 18.23 -4.83 -2.41
C VAL A 235 19.21 -4.12 -1.49
N GLU A 236 18.70 -3.51 -0.41
CA GLU A 236 19.52 -2.88 0.60
C GLU A 236 20.38 -3.89 1.35
N GLU A 237 19.79 -4.98 1.84
CA GLU A 237 20.50 -5.99 2.64
C GLU A 237 21.56 -6.74 1.81
N ILE A 238 21.22 -7.15 0.59
CA ILE A 238 22.06 -8.03 -0.23
C ILE A 238 23.26 -7.29 -0.82
N TYR A 239 23.05 -6.05 -1.30
CA TYR A 239 24.03 -5.39 -2.16
C TYR A 239 24.35 -3.97 -1.72
N VAL A 240 23.35 -3.10 -1.53
CA VAL A 240 23.61 -1.68 -1.27
C VAL A 240 24.24 -1.43 0.10
N GLY A 241 23.83 -2.19 1.13
CA GLY A 241 24.37 -2.10 2.49
C GLY A 241 25.84 -2.51 2.55
N PRO A 242 26.21 -3.71 2.06
CA PRO A 242 27.61 -4.15 2.03
C PRO A 242 28.53 -3.30 1.14
N GLU A 243 28.10 -2.93 -0.07
CA GLU A 243 28.93 -2.17 -1.03
C GLU A 243 28.98 -0.67 -0.70
N GLY A 244 27.97 -0.15 0.03
CA GLY A 244 27.94 1.22 0.51
C GLY A 244 27.70 2.27 -0.58
N ARG A 245 28.45 3.38 -0.53
CA ARG A 245 28.33 4.45 -1.53
C ARG A 245 28.96 4.01 -2.86
N ASN A 246 28.39 4.44 -3.97
CA ASN A 246 28.84 4.05 -5.31
C ASN A 246 28.74 2.53 -5.60
N TRP A 247 27.77 1.84 -4.98
CA TRP A 247 27.47 0.42 -5.23
C TRP A 247 27.23 0.09 -6.72
N LEU A 248 26.87 1.07 -7.54
CA LEU A 248 26.70 0.91 -8.99
C LEU A 248 28.02 0.97 -9.79
N HIS A 249 29.18 0.93 -9.13
CA HIS A 249 30.48 0.92 -9.83
C HIS A 249 30.62 -0.30 -10.75
N ASP A 250 30.17 -1.47 -10.27
CA ASP A 250 30.04 -2.69 -11.06
C ASP A 250 28.56 -2.95 -11.36
N GLU A 251 28.08 -2.44 -12.50
CA GLU A 251 26.67 -2.55 -12.89
C GLU A 251 26.25 -4.00 -13.12
N CYS A 252 27.12 -4.80 -13.78
CA CYS A 252 26.78 -6.17 -14.15
C CYS A 252 26.53 -6.98 -12.89
N ARG A 253 27.46 -6.92 -11.94
CA ARG A 253 27.33 -7.57 -10.65
C ARG A 253 26.12 -7.04 -9.88
N ALA A 254 25.96 -5.71 -9.78
CA ALA A 254 24.82 -5.11 -9.10
C ALA A 254 23.49 -5.66 -9.63
N ARG A 255 23.29 -5.68 -10.95
CA ARG A 255 22.04 -6.19 -11.56
C ARG A 255 21.82 -7.68 -11.31
N THR A 256 22.87 -8.48 -11.34
CA THR A 256 22.78 -9.92 -11.02
C THR A 256 22.22 -10.12 -9.61
N TYR A 257 22.76 -9.44 -8.60
CA TYR A 257 22.25 -9.52 -7.21
C TYR A 257 20.84 -8.93 -7.06
N LEU A 258 20.52 -7.83 -7.75
CA LEU A 258 19.17 -7.24 -7.74
C LEU A 258 18.12 -8.24 -8.28
N VAL A 259 18.47 -9.00 -9.32
CA VAL A 259 17.60 -10.01 -9.93
C VAL A 259 17.50 -11.28 -9.08
N LEU A 260 18.61 -11.79 -8.56
CA LEU A 260 18.64 -12.99 -7.71
C LEU A 260 17.74 -12.81 -6.47
N GLY A 261 17.91 -11.69 -5.77
CA GLY A 261 17.24 -11.44 -4.49
C GLY A 261 17.67 -12.43 -3.41
N LYS A 262 17.08 -12.31 -2.21
CA LYS A 262 17.40 -13.20 -1.10
C LYS A 262 16.52 -14.45 -1.23
N PRO A 263 17.07 -15.67 -1.25
CA PRO A 263 16.27 -16.88 -1.29
C PRO A 263 15.51 -17.12 0.03
N SER A 264 15.93 -16.47 1.12
CA SER A 264 15.37 -16.62 2.47
C SER A 264 15.12 -15.26 3.13
N GLY A 265 13.96 -14.70 2.84
CA GLY A 265 13.47 -13.47 3.45
C GLY A 265 12.02 -13.32 3.04
N GLY A 266 11.10 -13.74 3.91
CA GLY A 266 9.67 -13.42 3.73
C GLY A 266 9.50 -11.90 3.63
N LEU A 267 8.31 -11.44 3.25
CA LEU A 267 7.98 -10.03 3.48
C LEU A 267 7.91 -9.90 5.01
N GLU A 268 9.02 -9.54 5.66
CA GLU A 268 9.11 -9.44 7.12
C GLU A 268 8.08 -8.40 7.55
N TRP A 269 6.96 -8.90 8.05
CA TRP A 269 5.90 -8.09 8.60
C TRP A 269 6.42 -7.61 9.96
N PHE A 270 6.69 -6.30 10.08
CA PHE A 270 7.42 -5.61 11.15
C PHE A 270 8.93 -5.41 10.92
N ASP A 271 9.27 -4.62 9.91
CA ASP A 271 10.55 -3.92 9.91
C ASP A 271 10.59 -2.92 11.09
N TYR A 272 11.68 -2.90 11.86
CA TYR A 272 11.88 -1.93 12.96
C TYR A 272 11.73 -0.49 12.49
N ARG A 273 12.01 -0.22 11.20
CA ARG A 273 11.83 1.09 10.56
C ARG A 273 10.37 1.51 10.54
N GLU A 274 9.44 0.58 10.38
CA GLU A 274 8.01 0.86 10.42
C GLU A 274 7.56 1.17 11.84
N LEU A 275 8.06 0.41 12.83
CA LEU A 275 7.82 0.72 14.22
C LEU A 275 8.30 2.13 14.55
N LEU A 276 9.46 2.54 14.03
CA LEU A 276 9.94 3.91 14.18
C LEU A 276 8.99 4.93 13.53
N GLN A 277 8.48 4.68 12.33
CA GLN A 277 7.50 5.56 11.67
C GLN A 277 6.19 5.68 12.45
N VAL A 278 5.69 4.56 12.99
CA VAL A 278 4.49 4.53 13.85
C VAL A 278 4.76 5.31 15.14
N MET A 279 5.93 5.11 15.76
CA MET A 279 6.32 5.82 16.97
C MET A 279 6.47 7.33 16.75
N VAL A 280 7.09 7.75 15.64
CA VAL A 280 7.18 9.17 15.27
C VAL A 280 5.79 9.75 15.04
N SER A 281 4.91 9.04 14.32
CA SER A 281 3.52 9.47 14.10
C SER A 281 2.75 9.61 15.42
N PHE A 282 2.94 8.66 16.34
CA PHE A 282 2.39 8.71 17.69
C PHE A 282 2.92 9.90 18.49
N ILE A 283 4.22 10.20 18.43
CA ILE A 283 4.81 11.38 19.08
C ILE A 283 4.26 12.67 18.50
N CYS A 284 4.07 12.75 17.18
CA CYS A 284 3.52 13.95 16.52
C CYS A 284 2.08 14.22 16.99
N VAL A 285 1.20 13.22 16.91
CA VAL A 285 -0.21 13.36 17.32
C VAL A 285 -0.31 13.50 18.84
N GLY A 286 0.43 12.68 19.59
CA GLY A 286 0.43 12.69 21.05
C GLY A 286 0.97 14.00 21.61
N GLY A 287 2.09 14.50 21.08
CA GLY A 287 2.72 15.74 21.52
C GLY A 287 1.86 16.98 21.25
N THR A 288 1.26 17.08 20.07
CA THR A 288 0.33 18.18 19.76
C THR A 288 -0.95 18.12 20.60
N THR A 289 -1.53 16.94 20.76
CA THR A 289 -2.72 16.76 21.61
C THR A 289 -2.40 17.00 23.08
N PHE A 290 -1.22 16.60 23.55
CA PHE A 290 -0.75 16.84 24.91
C PHE A 290 -0.54 18.33 25.18
N GLY A 291 -0.03 19.09 24.19
CA GLY A 291 -0.01 20.55 24.25
C GLY A 291 -1.42 21.15 24.46
N ALA A 292 -2.40 20.72 23.67
CA ALA A 292 -3.80 21.15 23.82
C ALA A 292 -4.40 20.72 25.17
N TRP A 293 -4.03 19.54 25.66
CA TRP A 293 -4.43 19.02 26.96
C TRP A 293 -3.85 19.87 28.11
N ILE A 294 -2.55 20.21 28.10
CA ILE A 294 -1.91 21.09 29.09
C ILE A 294 -2.66 22.42 29.14
N LEU A 295 -2.90 23.03 27.98
CA LEU A 295 -3.67 24.27 27.91
C LEU A 295 -5.03 24.10 28.58
N SER A 296 -5.76 23.04 28.25
CA SER A 296 -7.11 22.77 28.74
C SER A 296 -7.19 22.37 30.21
N TYR A 297 -6.12 21.79 30.77
CA TYR A 297 -6.05 21.34 32.16
C TYR A 297 -5.69 22.47 33.12
N PHE A 298 -4.90 23.44 32.66
CA PHE A 298 -4.36 24.52 33.49
C PHE A 298 -4.96 25.92 33.21
N THR A 299 -5.69 26.12 32.10
CA THR A 299 -6.57 27.31 31.92
C THR A 299 -7.85 27.15 32.76
N PRO A 300 -8.64 28.21 33.07
CA PRO A 300 -9.44 28.31 34.31
C PRO A 300 -10.60 27.31 34.40
N THR A 301 -10.21 26.07 34.69
CA THR A 301 -10.87 24.85 35.11
C THR A 301 -9.71 23.93 35.51
N VAL A 302 -9.10 24.15 36.68
CA VAL A 302 -7.94 23.33 37.08
C VAL A 302 -8.43 21.90 37.32
N GLY A 303 -7.84 20.95 36.59
CA GLY A 303 -8.14 19.53 36.74
C GLY A 303 -8.74 18.84 35.50
N LEU A 304 -9.24 17.62 35.73
CA LEU A 304 -9.90 16.78 34.73
C LEU A 304 -11.39 17.20 34.58
N GLY A 305 -11.61 18.37 34.00
CA GLY A 305 -12.94 18.85 33.60
C GLY A 305 -13.35 18.34 32.23
N CYS A 306 -14.51 18.78 31.70
CA CYS A 306 -14.94 18.34 30.37
C CYS A 306 -13.97 18.78 29.24
N ARG A 307 -13.18 19.85 29.46
CA ARG A 307 -12.17 20.32 28.51
C ARG A 307 -11.01 19.34 28.34
N SER A 308 -10.18 19.24 29.37
CA SER A 308 -9.03 18.32 29.41
C SER A 308 -9.47 16.86 29.30
N GLY A 309 -10.57 16.48 29.94
CA GLY A 309 -11.16 15.14 29.85
C GLY A 309 -11.57 14.75 28.43
N GLY A 310 -12.06 15.70 27.63
CA GLY A 310 -12.37 15.45 26.21
C GLY A 310 -11.14 15.04 25.40
N TYR A 311 -10.00 15.73 25.60
CA TYR A 311 -8.74 15.36 24.97
C TYR A 311 -8.19 14.03 25.51
N THR A 312 -8.35 13.74 26.80
CA THR A 312 -7.98 12.45 27.39
C THR A 312 -8.75 11.29 26.76
N VAL A 313 -10.07 11.43 26.57
CA VAL A 313 -10.89 10.42 25.88
C VAL A 313 -10.42 10.21 24.44
N PHE A 314 -10.15 11.30 23.71
CA PHE A 314 -9.63 11.20 22.35
C PHE A 314 -8.31 10.43 22.26
N ILE A 315 -7.32 10.79 23.10
CA ILE A 315 -6.01 10.12 23.12
C ILE A 315 -6.16 8.66 23.53
N ALA A 316 -6.98 8.37 24.55
CA ALA A 316 -7.18 7.00 25.02
C ALA A 316 -7.80 6.12 23.93
N ILE A 317 -8.86 6.58 23.27
CA ILE A 317 -9.50 5.85 22.17
C ILE A 317 -8.51 5.67 21.01
N ALA A 318 -7.80 6.73 20.60
CA ALA A 318 -6.82 6.65 19.51
C ALA A 318 -5.69 5.66 19.81
N THR A 319 -5.18 5.66 21.04
CA THR A 319 -4.10 4.76 21.49
C THR A 319 -4.60 3.31 21.54
N ILE A 320 -5.79 3.07 22.10
CA ILE A 320 -6.39 1.74 22.15
C ILE A 320 -6.63 1.22 20.72
N LEU A 321 -7.16 2.05 19.82
CA LEU A 321 -7.37 1.68 18.42
C LEU A 321 -6.04 1.32 17.74
N LEU A 322 -4.99 2.13 17.92
CA LEU A 322 -3.67 1.85 17.36
C LEU A 322 -3.12 0.50 17.85
N VAL A 323 -3.15 0.26 19.17
CA VAL A 323 -2.66 -1.00 19.77
C VAL A 323 -3.50 -2.20 19.32
N MET A 324 -4.83 -2.06 19.29
CA MET A 324 -5.72 -3.10 18.81
C MET A 324 -5.51 -3.40 17.33
N GLU A 325 -5.29 -2.38 16.51
CA GLU A 325 -5.01 -2.53 15.08
C GLU A 325 -3.70 -3.29 14.87
N MET A 326 -2.61 -2.82 15.50
CA MET A 326 -1.31 -3.52 15.46
C MET A 326 -1.45 -4.98 15.93
N GLY A 327 -2.16 -5.21 17.04
CA GLY A 327 -2.36 -6.55 17.59
C GLY A 327 -3.18 -7.47 16.68
N ILE A 328 -4.28 -6.97 16.11
CA ILE A 328 -5.13 -7.76 15.20
C ILE A 328 -4.37 -8.06 13.90
N TRP A 329 -3.59 -7.12 13.36
CA TRP A 329 -2.85 -7.30 12.11
C TRP A 329 -1.69 -8.27 12.32
N TRP A 330 -0.90 -8.07 13.39
CA TRP A 330 0.15 -9.01 13.79
C TRP A 330 -0.39 -10.42 13.97
N TRP A 331 -1.52 -10.57 14.67
CA TRP A 331 -2.12 -11.88 14.93
C TRP A 331 -2.68 -12.56 13.68
N MET A 332 -3.33 -11.81 12.78
CA MET A 332 -3.84 -12.34 11.52
C MET A 332 -2.72 -12.77 10.58
N ASP A 333 -1.57 -12.11 10.65
CA ASP A 333 -0.42 -12.42 9.82
C ASP A 333 0.41 -13.58 10.37
N ALA A 334 0.68 -13.62 11.69
CA ALA A 334 1.31 -14.76 12.36
C ALA A 334 0.55 -16.08 12.11
N LYS A 335 -0.77 -16.00 11.92
CA LYS A 335 -1.59 -17.14 11.52
C LYS A 335 -1.31 -17.64 10.12
N LYS A 336 -0.93 -16.79 9.16
CA LYS A 336 -0.57 -17.24 7.81
C LYS A 336 0.69 -18.09 7.88
N ASP A 337 1.73 -17.60 8.56
CA ASP A 337 3.00 -18.34 8.68
C ASP A 337 2.81 -19.66 9.42
N HIS A 338 2.05 -19.64 10.52
CA HIS A 338 1.78 -20.87 11.26
C HIS A 338 0.91 -21.84 10.47
N LEU A 339 -0.09 -21.37 9.72
CA LEU A 339 -0.93 -22.23 8.87
C LEU A 339 -0.12 -22.81 7.71
N HIS A 340 0.76 -22.04 7.08
CA HIS A 340 1.64 -22.54 6.02
C HIS A 340 2.63 -23.57 6.56
N HIS A 341 3.23 -23.35 7.74
CA HIS A 341 4.08 -24.34 8.40
C HIS A 341 3.31 -25.60 8.82
N LEU A 342 2.10 -25.45 9.35
CA LEU A 342 1.25 -26.58 9.73
C LEU A 342 0.75 -27.33 8.49
N GLN A 343 0.45 -26.67 7.39
CA GLN A 343 0.02 -27.31 6.14
C GLN A 343 1.17 -28.10 5.50
N ARG A 344 2.41 -27.56 5.51
CA ARG A 344 3.61 -28.31 5.13
C ARG A 344 3.88 -29.52 6.04
N ARG A 345 3.61 -29.39 7.34
CA ARG A 345 3.74 -30.51 8.28
C ARG A 345 2.59 -31.52 8.16
N ALA A 346 1.38 -31.10 7.87
CA ALA A 346 0.21 -31.96 7.71
C ALA A 346 0.28 -32.82 6.44
N THR A 347 0.94 -32.35 5.38
CA THR A 347 1.26 -33.17 4.20
C THR A 347 2.34 -34.23 4.48
N LEU A 348 3.12 -34.08 5.55
CA LEU A 348 4.17 -35.04 5.94
C LEU A 348 3.78 -35.91 7.14
N VAL A 349 2.87 -35.45 7.99
CA VAL A 349 2.49 -36.11 9.24
C VAL A 349 0.98 -36.04 9.39
N ASN A 350 0.30 -37.04 8.84
CA ASN A 350 -1.08 -37.34 9.16
C ASN A 350 -1.14 -38.05 10.52
N SER A 351 -0.87 -37.33 11.61
CA SER A 351 -1.21 -37.80 12.97
C SER A 351 -1.26 -36.66 14.00
N HIS A 352 -2.47 -36.49 14.55
CA HIS A 352 -2.75 -36.15 15.94
C HIS A 352 -1.81 -35.15 16.64
N PHE A 353 -1.97 -33.84 16.46
CA PHE A 353 -1.56 -32.92 17.52
C PHE A 353 -2.51 -31.72 17.70
N GLY A 354 -2.97 -31.57 18.94
CA GLY A 354 -4.16 -30.80 19.31
C GLY A 354 -3.96 -29.29 19.42
N SER A 355 -4.93 -28.54 18.90
CA SER A 355 -5.18 -27.13 19.26
C SER A 355 -6.68 -26.82 19.45
N THR A 356 -7.46 -27.80 19.92
CA THR A 356 -8.93 -27.68 20.05
C THR A 356 -9.37 -26.51 20.92
N ARG A 357 -8.66 -26.18 22.01
CA ARG A 357 -9.03 -25.06 22.89
C ARG A 357 -8.97 -23.70 22.21
N PHE A 358 -7.95 -23.47 21.37
CA PHE A 358 -7.78 -22.18 20.71
C PHE A 358 -8.75 -22.01 19.53
N GLN A 359 -9.00 -23.09 18.78
CA GLN A 359 -10.02 -23.10 17.73
C GLN A 359 -11.42 -22.83 18.29
N VAL A 360 -11.75 -23.36 19.48
CA VAL A 360 -13.03 -23.11 20.16
C VAL A 360 -13.16 -21.66 20.62
N ALA A 361 -12.12 -21.06 21.21
CA ALA A 361 -12.14 -19.64 21.59
C ALA A 361 -12.35 -18.73 20.37
N TRP A 362 -11.73 -19.05 19.24
CA TRP A 362 -11.91 -18.32 18.00
C TRP A 362 -13.28 -18.52 17.35
N ALA A 363 -13.81 -19.75 17.37
CA ALA A 363 -15.17 -20.02 16.93
C ALA A 363 -16.15 -19.16 17.74
N ASN A 364 -15.93 -19.00 19.05
CA ASN A 364 -16.77 -18.17 19.90
C ASN A 364 -16.66 -16.67 19.57
N ILE A 365 -15.45 -16.12 19.37
CA ILE A 365 -15.27 -14.70 19.01
C ILE A 365 -15.82 -14.40 17.62
N SER A 366 -15.52 -15.24 16.63
CA SER A 366 -16.02 -15.08 15.26
C SER A 366 -17.54 -15.25 15.18
N ASN A 367 -18.12 -16.16 15.96
CA ASN A 367 -19.57 -16.29 16.10
C ASN A 367 -20.17 -15.06 16.81
N GLY A 368 -19.50 -14.49 17.81
CA GLY A 368 -19.89 -13.23 18.45
C GLY A 368 -19.95 -12.08 17.46
N LEU A 369 -18.93 -11.92 16.62
CA LEU A 369 -18.89 -10.89 15.57
C LEU A 369 -19.94 -11.11 14.49
N ARG A 370 -20.18 -12.36 14.06
CA ARG A 370 -21.28 -12.67 13.14
C ARG A 370 -22.64 -12.32 13.74
N ARG A 371 -22.83 -12.55 15.05
CA ARG A 371 -24.06 -12.14 15.76
C ARG A 371 -24.20 -10.63 15.84
N LEU A 372 -23.11 -9.90 16.07
CA LEU A 372 -23.09 -8.43 16.14
C LEU A 372 -23.38 -7.80 14.76
N ALA A 373 -22.74 -8.31 13.70
CA ALA A 373 -23.05 -7.94 12.33
C ALA A 373 -24.51 -8.30 11.94
N GLY A 374 -25.00 -9.45 12.41
CA GLY A 374 -26.39 -9.86 12.26
C GLY A 374 -27.36 -8.91 12.97
N LEU A 375 -27.05 -8.48 14.19
CA LEU A 375 -27.82 -7.49 14.96
C LEU A 375 -27.83 -6.13 14.27
N CYS A 376 -26.69 -5.62 13.80
CA CYS A 376 -26.63 -4.38 13.03
C CYS A 376 -27.47 -4.48 11.76
N ASN A 377 -27.37 -5.58 11.01
CA ASN A 377 -28.18 -5.80 9.82
C ASN A 377 -29.68 -5.93 10.14
N ALA A 378 -30.04 -6.54 11.27
CA ALA A 378 -31.43 -6.67 11.71
C ALA A 378 -32.01 -5.32 12.14
N ILE A 379 -31.28 -4.54 12.94
CA ILE A 379 -31.70 -3.20 13.36
C ILE A 379 -31.84 -2.28 12.15
N LEU A 380 -30.82 -2.25 11.28
CA LEU A 380 -30.86 -1.46 10.05
C LEU A 380 -32.03 -1.91 9.17
N GLY A 381 -32.22 -3.21 8.98
CA GLY A 381 -33.33 -3.76 8.21
C GLY A 381 -34.71 -3.38 8.77
N THR A 382 -34.89 -3.43 10.09
CA THR A 382 -36.16 -3.13 10.75
C THR A 382 -36.50 -1.65 10.58
N VAL A 383 -35.54 -0.75 10.85
CA VAL A 383 -35.70 0.70 10.66
C VAL A 383 -35.99 1.04 9.19
N LEU A 384 -35.32 0.36 8.26
CA LEU A 384 -35.53 0.60 6.83
C LEU A 384 -36.91 0.14 6.37
N THR A 385 -37.42 -0.98 6.89
CA THR A 385 -38.73 -1.53 6.51
C THR A 385 -39.92 -0.79 7.10
N THR A 386 -39.75 -0.15 8.26
CA THR A 386 -40.82 0.62 8.89
C THR A 386 -40.96 2.02 8.30
N VAL A 387 -39.86 2.61 7.82
CA VAL A 387 -39.84 4.02 7.37
C VAL A 387 -39.99 4.16 5.84
N LEU A 388 -39.59 3.16 5.03
CA LEU A 388 -39.57 3.31 3.57
C LEU A 388 -40.72 2.57 2.85
N PRO A 389 -41.33 3.20 1.81
CA PRO A 389 -42.41 2.60 1.03
C PRO A 389 -41.97 1.30 0.34
N ARG A 390 -42.92 0.36 0.15
CA ARG A 390 -42.65 -0.99 -0.36
C ARG A 390 -41.87 -1.04 -1.69
N ALA A 391 -42.03 -0.06 -2.57
CA ALA A 391 -41.24 0.05 -3.81
C ALA A 391 -39.74 0.33 -3.54
N ALA A 392 -39.41 1.09 -2.51
CA ALA A 392 -38.03 1.30 -2.09
C ALA A 392 -37.42 0.03 -1.45
N THR A 393 -38.23 -0.84 -0.84
CA THR A 393 -37.74 -2.07 -0.18
C THR A 393 -37.17 -3.08 -1.17
N THR A 394 -37.69 -3.18 -2.40
CA THR A 394 -37.15 -4.10 -3.41
C THR A 394 -35.83 -3.59 -4.00
N ALA A 395 -35.71 -2.29 -4.24
CA ALA A 395 -34.44 -1.64 -4.61
C ALA A 395 -33.38 -1.80 -3.51
N LEU A 396 -33.78 -1.66 -2.25
CA LEU A 396 -32.94 -1.87 -1.08
C LEU A 396 -32.50 -3.34 -0.92
N LYS A 397 -33.36 -4.32 -1.15
CA LYS A 397 -32.97 -5.75 -1.14
C LYS A 397 -31.93 -6.06 -2.21
N ARG A 398 -32.04 -5.49 -3.42
CA ARG A 398 -31.01 -5.64 -4.47
C ARG A 398 -29.69 -5.00 -4.04
N ARG A 399 -29.74 -3.85 -3.37
CA ARG A 399 -28.55 -3.17 -2.83
C ARG A 399 -27.94 -3.95 -1.67
N GLN A 400 -28.75 -4.53 -0.79
CA GLN A 400 -28.33 -5.38 0.32
C GLN A 400 -27.62 -6.65 -0.15
N ARG A 401 -28.14 -7.33 -1.20
CA ARG A 401 -27.43 -8.47 -1.81
C ARG A 401 -26.09 -8.06 -2.36
N ARG A 402 -26.02 -6.97 -3.14
CA ARG A 402 -24.76 -6.43 -3.64
C ARG A 402 -23.77 -6.08 -2.52
N ILE A 403 -24.24 -5.49 -1.42
CA ILE A 403 -23.41 -5.21 -0.24
C ILE A 403 -22.96 -6.51 0.42
N GLY A 404 -23.84 -7.50 0.52
CA GLY A 404 -23.51 -8.82 1.08
C GLY A 404 -22.45 -9.55 0.26
N ASP A 405 -22.60 -9.57 -1.07
CA ASP A 405 -21.64 -10.19 -2.00
C ASP A 405 -20.29 -9.45 -1.96
N TRP A 406 -20.32 -8.11 -1.94
CA TRP A 406 -19.14 -7.29 -1.75
C TRP A 406 -18.47 -7.55 -0.39
N PHE A 407 -19.24 -7.61 0.70
CA PHE A 407 -18.70 -7.87 2.03
C PHE A 407 -18.14 -9.30 2.17
N ALA A 408 -18.75 -10.26 1.47
CA ALA A 408 -18.27 -11.63 1.37
C ALA A 408 -16.93 -11.72 0.62
N SER A 409 -16.67 -10.86 -0.36
CA SER A 409 -15.40 -10.84 -1.10
C SER A 409 -14.25 -10.17 -0.34
N LEU A 410 -14.55 -9.31 0.64
CA LEU A 410 -13.54 -8.65 1.48
C LEU A 410 -12.73 -9.64 2.34
N ARG A 411 -11.44 -9.36 2.49
CA ARG A 411 -10.56 -10.07 3.42
C ARG A 411 -11.02 -9.84 4.86
N THR A 412 -10.77 -10.78 5.77
CA THR A 412 -11.13 -10.65 7.19
C THR A 412 -10.58 -9.35 7.81
N GLN A 413 -9.36 -8.95 7.44
CA GLN A 413 -8.74 -7.70 7.90
C GLN A 413 -9.54 -6.47 7.44
N GLN A 414 -9.95 -6.45 6.17
CA GLN A 414 -10.77 -5.38 5.61
C GLN A 414 -12.14 -5.32 6.29
N ARG A 415 -12.73 -6.47 6.66
CA ARG A 415 -13.99 -6.48 7.41
C ARG A 415 -13.86 -5.82 8.77
N TRP A 416 -12.77 -6.08 9.50
CA TRP A 416 -12.47 -5.38 10.76
C TRP A 416 -12.29 -3.89 10.55
N ASP A 417 -11.56 -3.50 9.50
CA ASP A 417 -11.37 -2.10 9.14
C ASP A 417 -12.72 -1.39 8.90
N TYR A 418 -13.55 -1.92 8.00
CA TYR A 418 -14.83 -1.29 7.65
C TYR A 418 -15.89 -1.35 8.75
N CYS A 419 -15.95 -2.42 9.55
CA CYS A 419 -17.01 -2.58 10.55
C CYS A 419 -16.65 -2.03 11.94
N PHE A 420 -15.36 -1.94 12.28
CA PHE A 420 -14.93 -1.57 13.62
C PHE A 420 -13.99 -0.37 13.62
N PHE A 421 -12.83 -0.44 12.97
CA PHE A 421 -11.83 0.63 13.07
C PHE A 421 -12.35 1.94 12.46
N ARG A 422 -12.80 1.94 11.20
CA ARG A 422 -13.26 3.17 10.55
C ARG A 422 -14.43 3.85 11.27
N PRO A 423 -15.51 3.16 11.67
CA PRO A 423 -16.59 3.81 12.40
C PRO A 423 -16.13 4.43 13.73
N VAL A 424 -15.27 3.74 14.49
CA VAL A 424 -14.78 4.26 15.77
C VAL A 424 -13.79 5.42 15.56
N GLU A 425 -12.94 5.35 14.53
CA GLU A 425 -12.07 6.46 14.13
C GLU A 425 -12.86 7.70 13.70
N ILE A 426 -13.93 7.52 12.90
CA ILE A 426 -14.84 8.59 12.51
C ILE A 426 -15.50 9.19 13.76
N GLY A 427 -16.00 8.36 14.66
CA GLY A 427 -16.57 8.82 15.93
C GLY A 427 -15.56 9.61 16.77
N ASN A 428 -14.33 9.11 16.89
CA ASN A 428 -13.25 9.76 17.63
C ASN A 428 -12.82 11.09 16.98
N THR A 429 -12.84 11.15 15.64
CA THR A 429 -12.56 12.37 14.87
C THR A 429 -13.66 13.41 15.04
N ILE A 430 -14.94 12.99 14.96
CA ILE A 430 -16.08 13.87 15.23
C ILE A 430 -16.01 14.40 16.67
N TRP A 431 -15.63 13.56 17.63
CA TRP A 431 -15.40 13.96 19.01
C TRP A 431 -14.30 15.04 19.11
N LEU A 432 -13.13 14.82 18.49
CA LEU A 432 -12.06 15.82 18.48
C LEU A 432 -12.51 17.15 17.85
N LEU A 433 -13.18 17.10 16.70
CA LEU A 433 -13.71 18.29 16.03
C LEU A 433 -14.72 19.03 16.90
N TYR A 434 -15.64 18.30 17.54
CA TYR A 434 -16.57 18.86 18.50
C TYR A 434 -15.81 19.55 19.65
N ARG A 435 -14.77 18.93 20.22
CA ARG A 435 -13.98 19.53 21.30
C ARG A 435 -13.26 20.81 20.86
N ILE A 436 -12.67 20.82 19.67
CA ILE A 436 -11.99 22.00 19.11
C ILE A 436 -13.00 23.14 18.88
N MET A 437 -14.16 22.84 18.28
CA MET A 437 -15.21 23.82 18.04
C MET A 437 -15.80 24.35 19.35
N ALA A 438 -16.10 23.46 20.30
CA ALA A 438 -16.62 23.80 21.61
C ALA A 438 -15.67 24.76 22.37
N GLN A 439 -14.37 24.48 22.31
CA GLN A 439 -13.35 25.33 22.90
C GLN A 439 -13.24 26.68 22.19
N THR A 440 -13.33 26.70 20.86
CA THR A 440 -13.21 27.92 20.03
C THR A 440 -14.39 28.87 20.23
N PHE A 441 -15.61 28.34 20.35
CA PHE A 441 -16.82 29.14 20.55
C PHE A 441 -17.17 29.39 22.02
N GLY A 442 -16.34 28.92 22.97
CA GLY A 442 -16.61 29.08 24.39
C GLY A 442 -17.83 28.27 24.89
N SER A 443 -18.30 27.24 24.16
CA SER A 443 -19.46 26.45 24.61
C SER A 443 -19.19 25.67 25.89
N ASP A 444 -17.91 25.48 26.23
CA ASP A 444 -17.46 24.86 27.48
C ASP A 444 -17.46 25.82 28.68
N GLU A 445 -17.83 27.10 28.52
CA GLU A 445 -17.81 28.10 29.59
C GLU A 445 -19.02 28.00 30.55
N THR A 446 -19.59 26.80 30.69
CA THR A 446 -20.71 26.56 31.61
C THR A 446 -20.19 26.03 32.94
N CYS A 447 -20.79 26.46 34.06
CA CYS A 447 -20.41 25.97 35.39
C CYS A 447 -20.44 24.44 35.46
N ALA A 448 -21.40 23.79 34.80
CA ALA A 448 -21.51 22.32 34.76
C ALA A 448 -20.31 21.63 34.06
N CYS A 449 -19.81 22.23 32.99
CA CYS A 449 -18.63 21.76 32.26
C CYS A 449 -17.36 21.94 33.09
N MET A 450 -17.23 23.12 33.71
CA MET A 450 -16.08 23.51 34.51
C MET A 450 -15.98 22.75 35.83
N SER A 451 -17.12 22.46 36.48
CA SER A 451 -17.20 21.71 37.74
C SER A 451 -17.37 20.20 37.55
N SER A 452 -17.13 19.69 36.34
CA SER A 452 -17.37 18.29 36.00
C SER A 452 -16.52 17.33 36.84
N LEU A 453 -17.12 16.19 37.23
CA LEU A 453 -16.53 15.17 38.11
C LEU A 453 -15.73 14.08 37.39
N TRP A 454 -15.34 14.30 36.13
CA TRP A 454 -14.68 13.26 35.30
C TRP A 454 -13.40 12.68 35.94
N GLY A 455 -12.68 13.45 36.75
CA GLY A 455 -11.45 13.02 37.41
C GLY A 455 -11.58 12.46 38.84
N GLY A 456 -12.78 12.16 39.34
CA GLY A 456 -13.00 11.70 40.72
C GLY A 456 -12.82 12.79 41.81
N GLY A 457 -12.01 13.81 41.54
CA GLY A 457 -11.82 14.99 42.40
C GLY A 457 -12.67 16.22 42.04
N GLY A 458 -13.32 16.22 40.87
CA GLY A 458 -14.03 17.40 40.34
C GLY A 458 -13.10 18.50 39.84
N GLY A 459 -13.53 19.24 38.82
CA GLY A 459 -12.93 20.53 38.49
C GLY A 459 -13.34 21.57 39.53
N TYR A 460 -12.40 22.41 39.98
CA TYR A 460 -12.73 23.57 40.80
C TYR A 460 -12.78 24.83 39.94
N VAL A 461 -13.81 25.65 40.16
CA VAL A 461 -13.96 26.95 39.51
C VAL A 461 -13.60 28.03 40.52
N ASP A 462 -12.50 28.72 40.24
CA ASP A 462 -12.15 29.91 41.00
C ASP A 462 -12.92 31.12 40.46
N MET A 463 -13.98 31.50 41.17
CA MET A 463 -14.84 32.64 40.80
C MET A 463 -14.12 33.99 40.87
N GLN A 464 -12.93 34.08 41.48
CA GLN A 464 -12.14 35.32 41.49
C GLN A 464 -11.33 35.49 40.19
N PHE A 465 -10.97 34.39 39.53
CA PHE A 465 -10.05 34.40 38.39
C PHE A 465 -10.60 33.74 37.11
N TRP A 466 -11.87 33.29 37.11
CA TRP A 466 -12.44 32.52 36.00
C TRP A 466 -12.38 33.21 34.62
N ASN A 467 -12.38 34.55 34.59
CA ASN A 467 -12.30 35.35 33.36
C ASN A 467 -11.11 36.32 33.35
N VAL A 468 -10.13 36.14 34.25
CA VAL A 468 -9.01 37.07 34.38
C VAL A 468 -7.71 36.33 34.05
N ALA A 469 -7.18 36.60 32.86
CA ALA A 469 -5.92 36.01 32.37
C ALA A 469 -4.65 36.55 33.07
N THR A 470 -4.78 37.23 34.22
CA THR A 470 -3.66 37.91 34.89
C THR A 470 -2.88 37.02 35.86
N SER A 471 -3.21 35.73 35.99
CA SER A 471 -2.38 34.84 36.80
C SER A 471 -1.10 34.49 36.03
N ASP A 472 0.06 34.66 36.69
CA ASP A 472 1.36 34.35 36.10
C ASP A 472 1.47 32.87 35.69
N ASP A 473 0.74 31.99 36.36
CA ASP A 473 0.73 30.56 36.07
C ASP A 473 0.00 30.24 34.76
N ILE A 474 -1.12 30.89 34.45
CA ILE A 474 -1.81 30.70 33.15
C ILE A 474 -0.86 31.06 32.00
N ARG A 475 -0.10 32.15 32.13
CA ARG A 475 0.89 32.55 31.12
C ARG A 475 1.96 31.47 30.93
N ARG A 476 2.47 30.88 32.02
CA ARG A 476 3.47 29.79 31.95
C ARG A 476 2.93 28.56 31.26
N TYR A 477 1.74 28.10 31.62
CA TYR A 477 1.12 26.92 31.00
C TYR A 477 0.74 27.17 29.53
N TRP A 478 0.32 28.39 29.21
CA TRP A 478 0.05 28.78 27.83
C TRP A 478 1.30 28.72 26.97
N ILE A 479 2.41 29.29 27.45
CA ILE A 479 3.71 29.21 26.77
C ILE A 479 4.13 27.75 26.65
N ALA A 480 4.04 26.95 27.71
CA ALA A 480 4.44 25.54 27.69
C ALA A 480 3.64 24.70 26.68
N GLY A 481 2.30 24.77 26.74
CA GLY A 481 1.41 24.01 25.85
C GLY A 481 1.58 24.41 24.38
N THR A 482 1.64 25.72 24.10
CA THR A 482 1.86 26.24 22.75
C THR A 482 3.26 25.87 22.22
N THR A 483 4.30 26.04 23.03
CA THR A 483 5.68 25.72 22.63
C THR A 483 5.81 24.24 22.33
N LEU A 484 5.23 23.36 23.16
CA LEU A 484 5.24 21.92 22.91
C LEU A 484 4.55 21.57 21.60
N GLY A 485 3.31 22.04 21.41
CA GLY A 485 2.53 21.73 20.20
C GLY A 485 3.18 22.24 18.92
N VAL A 486 3.66 23.49 18.93
CA VAL A 486 4.32 24.11 17.77
C VAL A 486 5.66 23.43 17.48
N THR A 487 6.50 23.19 18.48
CA THR A 487 7.83 22.62 18.28
C THR A 487 7.76 21.22 17.67
N VAL A 488 6.88 20.35 18.20
CA VAL A 488 6.72 18.98 17.67
C VAL A 488 6.29 19.01 16.20
N MET A 489 5.30 19.85 15.86
CA MET A 489 4.82 19.98 14.48
C MET A 489 5.88 20.61 13.56
N SER A 490 6.59 21.64 14.02
CA SER A 490 7.66 22.30 13.26
C SER A 490 8.82 21.36 12.97
N VAL A 491 9.29 20.58 13.96
CA VAL A 491 10.35 19.60 13.76
C VAL A 491 9.91 18.52 12.77
N ALA A 492 8.69 17.99 12.94
CA ALA A 492 8.14 17.00 12.03
C ALA A 492 8.05 17.54 10.59
N MET A 493 7.60 18.77 10.42
CA MET A 493 7.44 19.37 9.09
C MET A 493 8.78 19.75 8.45
N ILE A 494 9.74 20.27 9.24
CA ILE A 494 11.10 20.49 8.76
C ILE A 494 11.71 19.18 8.28
N TYR A 495 11.60 18.11 9.08
CA TYR A 495 12.11 16.79 8.69
C TYR A 495 11.50 16.28 7.38
N ILE A 496 10.16 16.35 7.25
CA ILE A 496 9.47 15.94 6.02
C ILE A 496 9.95 16.76 4.82
N VAL A 497 10.16 18.08 4.98
CA VAL A 497 10.64 18.96 3.91
C VAL A 497 12.11 18.74 3.59
N THR A 498 12.96 18.39 4.55
CA THR A 498 14.38 18.13 4.30
C THR A 498 14.64 16.78 3.63
N GLU A 499 13.79 15.78 3.90
CA GLU A 499 13.88 14.46 3.29
C GLU A 499 13.24 14.41 1.89
N TRP A 500 12.38 15.37 1.56
CA TRP A 500 11.74 15.50 0.25
C TRP A 500 12.59 16.31 -0.71
#